data_AF-A0A7J6X3V8-F1
#
_entry.id   AF-A0A7J6X3V8-F1
#
_cell.length_a   1.000
_cell.length_b   1.000
_cell.length_c   1.000
_cell.angle_alpha   90.00
_cell.angle_beta   90.00
_cell.angle_gamma   90.00
#
_symmetry.space_group_name_H-M   'P 1'
#
loop_
_entity.id
_entity.type
_entity.pdbx_description
1 polymer ?
#
loop_
_entity_poly.entity_id
_entity_poly.type
_entity_poly.pdbx_seq_one_letter_code
_entity_poly.pdbx_strand_id
1 'polypeptide(L)'
;YALYDIDGKKVPQDLVTKIGDAFESILKETDKVRQELSEDISILEAITIVLERRPDLRQEGLAYKVLQWYICRMEGWFASDADTISLKYWDQEELLSGGHGLMVRGYRPVINTLAKGLDIRLGHRVTKITQRSNGVKVTVEDGRTFVADAAVVAVPLGVLKAKRITFEPSYFLNLHKATGHPVLVYMPAGRLALDMEKMSDEAAANVAYMQLKTILPDACEPIQYLVSHWGTDINSLGSYSFDTVGKPHDLYERLRLPVGNIFFSGEATSEKYPGTVHGAFSTGLMAAEECRTRVLERYGELDLYHPVMGEESASVSAPLLISRV
;
A
#
# COMPACT_ATOMS: atom_id res chain seq x y z
N TYR A 1 -16.16 35.16 -20.89
CA TYR A 1 -16.34 34.04 -21.85
C TYR A 1 -17.79 34.00 -22.28
N ALA A 2 -18.12 33.34 -23.39
CA ALA A 2 -19.51 33.13 -23.83
C ALA A 2 -19.79 31.63 -23.90
N LEU A 3 -20.95 31.21 -23.41
CA LEU A 3 -21.41 29.82 -23.44
C LEU A 3 -22.44 29.65 -24.57
N TYR A 4 -22.33 28.55 -25.31
CA TYR A 4 -23.25 28.19 -26.39
C TYR A 4 -23.83 26.81 -26.12
N ASP A 5 -25.11 26.62 -26.44
CA ASP A 5 -25.74 25.31 -26.38
C ASP A 5 -25.37 24.43 -27.60
N ILE A 6 -25.88 23.20 -27.62
CA ILE A 6 -25.62 22.22 -28.68
C ILE A 6 -26.14 22.65 -30.06
N ASP A 7 -27.09 23.59 -30.09
CA ASP A 7 -27.66 24.14 -31.32
C ASP A 7 -26.90 25.41 -31.78
N GLY A 8 -25.83 25.77 -31.08
CA GLY A 8 -25.02 26.97 -31.35
C GLY A 8 -25.68 28.27 -30.88
N LYS A 9 -26.75 28.21 -30.08
CA LYS A 9 -27.38 29.41 -29.52
C LYS A 9 -26.63 29.86 -28.28
N LYS A 10 -26.40 31.17 -28.19
CA LYS A 10 -25.73 31.78 -27.05
C LYS A 10 -26.62 31.70 -25.82
N VAL A 11 -26.09 31.15 -24.73
CA VAL A 11 -26.75 31.13 -23.42
C VAL A 11 -26.75 32.55 -22.83
N PRO A 12 -27.88 33.05 -22.26
CA PRO A 12 -27.92 34.37 -21.64
C PRO A 12 -26.86 34.53 -20.55
N GLN A 13 -26.10 35.63 -20.60
CA GLN A 13 -24.98 35.85 -19.67
C GLN A 13 -25.44 35.97 -18.21
N ASP A 14 -26.60 36.58 -17.98
CA ASP A 14 -27.18 36.73 -16.65
C ASP A 14 -27.54 35.37 -16.03
N LEU A 15 -28.00 34.43 -16.86
CA LEU A 15 -28.25 33.06 -16.43
C LEU A 15 -26.94 32.36 -16.05
N VAL A 16 -25.89 32.48 -16.87
CA VAL A 16 -24.57 31.89 -16.56
C VAL A 16 -24.00 32.40 -15.24
N THR A 17 -24.15 33.70 -14.98
CA THR A 17 -23.68 34.34 -13.74
C THR A 17 -24.50 33.86 -12.54
N LYS A 18 -25.83 33.91 -12.62
CA LYS A 18 -26.73 33.44 -11.56
C LYS A 18 -26.48 31.97 -11.17
N ILE A 19 -26.26 31.11 -12.16
CA ILE A 19 -25.97 29.69 -11.90
C ILE A 19 -24.56 29.48 -11.35
N GLY A 20 -23.61 30.35 -11.68
CA GLY A 20 -22.29 30.39 -11.04
C GLY A 20 -22.42 30.67 -9.53
N ASP A 21 -23.17 31.69 -9.15
CA ASP A 21 -23.42 32.03 -7.74
C ASP A 21 -24.12 30.88 -6.99
N ALA A 22 -25.06 30.19 -7.66
CA ALA A 22 -25.71 29.00 -7.11
C ALA A 22 -24.73 27.84 -6.92
N PHE A 23 -23.83 27.61 -7.88
CA PHE A 23 -22.79 26.58 -7.78
C PHE A 23 -21.81 26.88 -6.64
N GLU A 24 -21.36 28.13 -6.49
CA GLU A 24 -20.53 28.53 -5.34
C GLU A 24 -21.26 28.33 -4.00
N SER A 25 -22.57 28.60 -3.97
CA SER A 25 -23.39 28.36 -2.79
C SER A 25 -23.50 26.87 -2.47
N ILE A 26 -23.65 26.01 -3.49
CA ILE A 26 -23.61 24.56 -3.34
C ILE A 26 -22.28 24.13 -2.72
N LEU A 27 -21.15 24.58 -3.28
CA LEU A 27 -19.81 24.22 -2.74
C LEU A 27 -19.64 24.65 -1.28
N LYS A 28 -20.10 25.83 -0.91
CA LYS A 28 -20.08 26.29 0.51
C LYS A 28 -20.93 25.41 1.43
N GLU A 29 -22.04 24.87 0.95
CA GLU A 29 -22.83 23.91 1.74
C GLU A 29 -22.16 22.53 1.78
N THR A 30 -21.43 22.12 0.72
CA THR A 30 -20.63 20.88 0.76
C THR A 30 -19.53 20.95 1.82
N ASP A 31 -19.00 22.13 2.14
CA ASP A 31 -18.06 22.32 3.25
C ASP A 31 -18.67 22.00 4.62
N LYS A 32 -19.97 22.22 4.79
CA LYS A 32 -20.67 21.84 6.03
C LYS A 32 -20.83 20.33 6.10
N VAL A 33 -21.21 19.69 4.98
CA VAL A 33 -21.27 18.23 4.87
C VAL A 33 -19.90 17.61 5.19
N ARG A 34 -18.81 18.21 4.68
CA ARG A 34 -17.41 17.83 4.97
C ARG A 34 -17.08 17.86 6.46
N GLN A 35 -17.67 18.77 7.24
CA GLN A 35 -17.44 18.89 8.67
C GLN A 35 -18.31 17.93 9.50
N GLU A 36 -19.48 17.54 8.99
CA GLU A 36 -20.40 16.62 9.66
C GLU A 36 -19.96 15.15 9.55
N LEU A 37 -19.33 14.78 8.43
CA LEU A 37 -18.94 13.40 8.15
C LEU A 37 -17.53 13.09 8.65
N SER A 38 -17.36 11.93 9.27
CA SER A 38 -16.04 11.43 9.68
C SER A 38 -15.32 10.74 8.52
N GLU A 39 -16.06 10.01 7.69
CA GLU A 39 -15.58 9.35 6.48
C GLU A 39 -15.55 10.31 5.28
N ASP A 40 -14.62 10.08 4.37
CA ASP A 40 -14.52 10.86 3.13
C ASP A 40 -15.52 10.36 2.10
N ILE A 41 -16.16 11.28 1.40
CA ILE A 41 -17.13 11.01 0.33
C ILE A 41 -16.73 11.78 -0.93
N SER A 42 -17.37 11.47 -2.05
CA SER A 42 -17.13 12.20 -3.29
C SER A 42 -17.79 13.58 -3.30
N ILE A 43 -17.27 14.50 -4.12
CA ILE A 43 -17.92 15.80 -4.36
C ILE A 43 -19.32 15.60 -4.95
N LEU A 44 -19.53 14.63 -5.85
CA LEU A 44 -20.86 14.37 -6.41
C LEU A 44 -21.87 13.95 -5.34
N GLU A 45 -21.47 13.08 -4.43
CA GLU A 45 -22.30 12.64 -3.31
C GLU A 45 -22.62 13.80 -2.37
N ALA A 46 -21.62 14.64 -2.07
CA ALA A 46 -21.81 15.86 -1.26
C ALA A 46 -22.80 16.85 -1.92
N ILE A 47 -22.66 17.09 -3.22
CA ILE A 47 -23.59 17.94 -4.00
C ILE A 47 -25.01 17.34 -3.95
N THR A 48 -25.14 16.02 -4.05
CA THR A 48 -26.45 15.34 -3.97
C THR A 48 -27.11 15.57 -2.61
N ILE A 49 -26.37 15.37 -1.51
CA ILE A 49 -26.83 15.64 -0.14
C ILE A 49 -27.26 17.11 -0.01
N VAL A 50 -26.48 18.06 -0.53
CA VAL A 50 -26.82 19.48 -0.49
C VAL A 50 -28.11 19.76 -1.26
N LEU A 51 -28.29 19.21 -2.47
CA LEU A 51 -29.48 19.41 -3.28
C LEU A 51 -30.73 18.73 -2.71
N GLU A 52 -30.58 17.71 -1.87
CA GLU A 52 -31.68 17.13 -1.07
C GLU A 52 -32.05 18.01 0.12
N ARG A 53 -31.05 18.56 0.84
CA ARG A 53 -31.26 19.46 1.98
C ARG A 53 -31.73 20.86 1.58
N ARG A 54 -31.36 21.30 0.38
CA ARG A 54 -31.65 22.63 -0.19
C ARG A 54 -32.32 22.52 -1.56
N PRO A 55 -33.60 22.13 -1.62
CA PRO A 55 -34.33 22.02 -2.89
C PRO A 55 -34.40 23.34 -3.66
N ASP A 56 -34.26 24.48 -2.99
CA ASP A 56 -34.20 25.82 -3.59
C ASP A 56 -33.01 26.03 -4.53
N LEU A 57 -31.93 25.24 -4.36
CA LEU A 57 -30.75 25.29 -5.22
C LEU A 57 -30.88 24.40 -6.46
N ARG A 58 -31.93 23.56 -6.55
CA ARG A 58 -32.17 22.71 -7.73
C ARG A 58 -32.47 23.56 -8.95
N GLN A 59 -31.94 23.14 -10.08
CA GLN A 59 -32.11 23.80 -11.37
C GLN A 59 -32.80 22.86 -12.33
N GLU A 60 -33.56 23.44 -13.26
CA GLU A 60 -34.29 22.69 -14.30
C GLU A 60 -34.00 23.26 -15.69
N GLY A 61 -34.31 22.48 -16.73
CA GLY A 61 -34.19 22.90 -18.12
C GLY A 61 -32.81 23.42 -18.49
N LEU A 62 -32.74 24.64 -19.03
CA LEU A 62 -31.47 25.26 -19.43
C LEU A 62 -30.58 25.58 -18.23
N ALA A 63 -31.15 25.99 -17.10
CA ALA A 63 -30.39 26.29 -15.88
C ALA A 63 -29.66 25.05 -15.35
N TYR A 64 -30.32 23.89 -15.39
CA TYR A 64 -29.71 22.60 -15.05
C TYR A 64 -28.50 22.29 -15.94
N LYS A 65 -28.62 22.48 -17.26
CA LYS A 65 -27.51 22.26 -18.19
C LYS A 65 -26.32 23.17 -17.91
N VAL A 66 -26.57 24.42 -17.49
CA VAL A 66 -25.51 25.36 -17.08
C VAL A 66 -24.86 24.91 -15.77
N LEU A 67 -25.63 24.40 -14.81
CA LEU A 67 -25.07 23.84 -13.56
C LEU A 67 -24.18 22.63 -13.85
N GLN A 68 -24.63 21.72 -14.72
CA GLN A 68 -23.85 20.58 -15.19
C GLN A 68 -22.56 21.03 -15.91
N TRP A 69 -22.60 22.15 -16.63
CA TRP A 69 -21.39 22.72 -17.22
C TRP A 69 -20.36 23.20 -16.16
N TYR A 70 -20.80 23.76 -15.03
CA TYR A 70 -19.91 24.12 -13.92
C TYR A 70 -19.30 22.88 -13.25
N ILE A 71 -20.09 21.82 -13.04
CA ILE A 71 -19.60 20.53 -12.52
C ILE A 71 -18.57 19.95 -13.50
N CYS A 72 -18.89 19.90 -14.80
CA CYS A 72 -17.97 19.42 -15.84
C CYS A 72 -16.68 20.26 -15.91
N ARG A 73 -16.76 21.57 -15.66
CA ARG A 73 -15.58 22.43 -15.58
C ARG A 73 -14.69 22.08 -14.38
N MET A 74 -15.28 21.74 -13.23
CA MET A 74 -14.54 21.25 -12.08
C MET A 74 -13.89 19.89 -12.39
N GLU A 75 -14.63 18.95 -12.99
CA GLU A 75 -14.08 17.67 -13.44
C GLU A 75 -12.91 17.87 -14.42
N GLY A 76 -13.02 18.85 -15.33
CA GLY A 76 -11.95 19.25 -16.24
C GLY A 76 -10.71 19.81 -15.54
N TRP A 77 -10.86 20.44 -14.37
CA TRP A 77 -9.73 20.91 -13.55
C TRP A 77 -8.95 19.74 -12.96
N PHE A 78 -9.66 18.73 -12.45
CA PHE A 78 -9.07 17.56 -11.80
C PHE A 78 -8.75 16.41 -12.77
N ALA A 79 -9.22 16.49 -14.02
CA ALA A 79 -9.19 15.42 -15.00
C ALA A 79 -9.78 14.09 -14.45
N SER A 80 -10.86 14.21 -13.66
CA SER A 80 -11.52 13.11 -12.97
C SER A 80 -13.01 13.39 -12.81
N ASP A 81 -13.83 12.35 -12.77
CA ASP A 81 -15.28 12.46 -12.57
C ASP A 81 -15.60 12.90 -11.13
N ALA A 82 -16.69 13.64 -10.94
CA ALA A 82 -17.03 14.23 -9.63
C ALA A 82 -17.32 13.19 -8.53
N ASP A 83 -17.60 11.94 -8.90
CA ASP A 83 -17.78 10.80 -8.00
C ASP A 83 -16.45 10.20 -7.48
N THR A 84 -15.31 10.63 -8.03
CA THR A 84 -13.97 10.23 -7.59
C THR A 84 -13.20 11.34 -6.87
N ILE A 85 -13.61 12.60 -7.05
CA ILE A 85 -12.96 13.75 -6.40
C ILE A 85 -13.34 13.75 -4.92
N SER A 86 -12.34 13.71 -4.04
CA SER A 86 -12.51 13.72 -2.58
C SER A 86 -13.10 15.03 -2.09
N LEU A 87 -14.21 14.98 -1.34
CA LEU A 87 -14.76 16.15 -0.67
C LEU A 87 -13.77 16.71 0.35
N LYS A 88 -13.03 15.85 1.05
CA LYS A 88 -12.14 16.28 2.14
C LYS A 88 -10.92 17.06 1.65
N TYR A 89 -10.42 16.75 0.45
CA TYR A 89 -9.08 17.18 0.02
C TYR A 89 -9.03 17.95 -1.32
N TRP A 90 -10.15 18.17 -2.01
CA TRP A 90 -10.14 18.79 -3.36
C TRP A 90 -9.56 20.22 -3.40
N ASP A 91 -9.63 20.98 -2.31
CA ASP A 91 -9.33 22.41 -2.23
C ASP A 91 -7.97 22.75 -1.60
N GLN A 92 -7.05 21.77 -1.47
CA GLN A 92 -5.77 21.96 -0.77
C GLN A 92 -4.66 22.64 -1.60
N GLU A 93 -4.92 23.00 -2.86
CA GLU A 93 -3.91 23.59 -3.73
C GLU A 93 -3.61 25.06 -3.37
N GLU A 94 -2.33 25.41 -3.23
CA GLU A 94 -1.89 26.80 -3.07
C GLU A 94 -1.86 27.51 -4.43
N LEU A 95 -2.77 28.48 -4.62
CA LEU A 95 -2.84 29.26 -5.86
C LEU A 95 -1.82 30.40 -5.87
N LEU A 96 -1.04 30.47 -6.94
CA LEU A 96 -0.08 31.56 -7.17
C LEU A 96 -0.78 32.84 -7.63
N SER A 97 -0.32 33.99 -7.11
CA SER A 97 -0.78 35.30 -7.56
C SER A 97 -0.24 35.61 -8.97
N GLY A 98 -1.03 36.28 -9.81
CA GLY A 98 -0.58 36.75 -11.14
C GLY A 98 -1.43 36.29 -12.33
N GLY A 99 -2.49 35.50 -12.09
CA GLY A 99 -3.41 35.03 -13.12
C GLY A 99 -2.84 33.92 -14.01
N HIS A 100 -3.58 33.56 -15.06
CA HIS A 100 -3.22 32.46 -15.96
C HIS A 100 -2.60 32.99 -17.25
N GLY A 101 -1.41 32.50 -17.61
CA GLY A 101 -0.72 32.81 -18.86
C GLY A 101 -0.75 31.63 -19.84
N LEU A 102 -0.90 31.93 -21.13
CA LEU A 102 -0.75 30.93 -22.19
C LEU A 102 0.68 30.95 -22.75
N MET A 103 1.36 29.81 -22.69
CA MET A 103 2.70 29.64 -23.27
C MET A 103 2.59 29.53 -24.80
N VAL A 104 2.59 30.67 -25.50
CA VAL A 104 2.36 30.76 -26.96
C VAL A 104 3.35 29.95 -27.83
N ARG A 105 4.54 29.63 -27.31
CA ARG A 105 5.54 28.77 -27.98
C ARG A 105 5.61 27.34 -27.40
N GLY A 106 4.66 26.99 -26.53
CA GLY A 106 4.68 25.75 -25.74
C GLY A 106 5.81 25.71 -24.71
N TYR A 107 5.87 24.62 -23.94
CA TYR A 107 6.89 24.42 -22.89
C TYR A 107 8.25 23.91 -23.41
N ARG A 108 8.33 23.45 -24.67
CA ARG A 108 9.55 22.83 -25.22
C ARG A 108 10.82 23.68 -25.08
N PRO A 109 10.81 25.02 -25.30
CA PRO A 109 12.00 25.83 -25.10
C PRO A 109 12.55 25.80 -23.66
N VAL A 110 11.67 25.72 -22.66
CA VAL A 110 12.05 25.63 -21.24
C VAL A 110 12.75 24.30 -20.99
N ILE A 111 12.15 23.19 -21.43
CA ILE A 111 12.70 21.84 -21.28
C ILE A 111 14.08 21.72 -21.96
N ASN A 112 14.21 22.22 -23.20
CA ASN A 112 15.48 22.19 -23.91
C ASN A 112 16.59 22.97 -23.19
N THR A 113 16.23 24.08 -22.53
CA THR A 113 17.18 24.89 -21.76
C THR A 113 17.67 24.16 -20.52
N LEU A 114 16.75 23.53 -19.77
CA LEU A 114 17.07 22.73 -18.58
C LEU A 114 17.88 21.47 -18.91
N ALA A 115 17.66 20.88 -20.08
CA ALA A 115 18.35 19.67 -20.53
C ALA A 115 19.81 19.93 -20.98
N LYS A 116 20.20 21.18 -21.20
CA LYS A 116 21.50 21.52 -21.79
C LYS A 116 22.65 21.15 -20.85
N GLY A 117 23.56 20.29 -21.34
CA GLY A 117 24.77 19.88 -20.61
C GLY A 117 24.57 18.69 -19.65
N LEU A 118 23.37 18.10 -19.60
CA LEU A 118 23.10 16.90 -18.81
C LEU A 118 23.33 15.61 -19.62
N ASP A 119 23.80 14.54 -18.98
CA ASP A 119 23.86 13.19 -19.57
C ASP A 119 22.44 12.58 -19.59
N ILE A 120 21.71 12.82 -20.69
CA ILE A 120 20.34 12.31 -20.87
C ILE A 120 20.36 11.15 -21.87
N ARG A 121 20.01 9.95 -21.38
CA ARG A 121 19.99 8.73 -22.17
C ARG A 121 18.56 8.39 -22.63
N LEU A 122 18.20 8.82 -23.84
CA LEU A 122 16.91 8.48 -24.47
C LEU A 122 16.90 7.03 -24.98
N GLY A 123 15.73 6.41 -25.13
CA GLY A 123 15.61 5.01 -25.55
C GLY A 123 16.03 3.98 -24.49
N HIS A 124 16.21 4.41 -23.23
CA HIS A 124 16.61 3.56 -22.11
C HIS A 124 15.45 3.37 -21.15
N ARG A 125 14.43 2.60 -21.57
CA ARG A 125 13.27 2.32 -20.72
C ARG A 125 13.69 1.43 -19.55
N VAL A 126 13.62 1.96 -18.34
CA VAL A 126 13.88 1.21 -17.10
C VAL A 126 12.80 0.16 -16.89
N THR A 127 13.21 -1.06 -16.53
CA THR A 127 12.32 -2.19 -16.24
C THR A 127 12.51 -2.75 -14.83
N LYS A 128 13.69 -2.55 -14.22
CA LYS A 128 13.98 -3.03 -12.86
C LYS A 128 14.97 -2.13 -12.13
N ILE A 129 14.71 -1.92 -10.84
CA ILE A 129 15.57 -1.17 -9.91
C ILE A 129 15.82 -2.08 -8.70
N THR A 130 17.08 -2.42 -8.46
CA THR A 130 17.51 -3.24 -7.32
C THR A 130 18.30 -2.36 -6.36
N GLN A 131 17.83 -2.30 -5.11
CA GLN A 131 18.55 -1.61 -4.05
C GLN A 131 19.72 -2.48 -3.60
N ARG A 132 20.88 -1.84 -3.43
CA ARG A 132 22.09 -2.41 -2.84
C ARG A 132 22.43 -1.56 -1.62
N SER A 133 23.21 -2.10 -0.70
CA SER A 133 23.63 -1.34 0.49
C SER A 133 24.56 -0.16 0.16
N ASN A 134 25.28 -0.20 -0.97
CA ASN A 134 26.19 0.85 -1.43
C ASN A 134 25.71 1.54 -2.71
N GLY A 135 24.41 1.43 -3.02
CA GLY A 135 23.83 2.14 -4.15
C GLY A 135 22.64 1.43 -4.78
N VAL A 136 22.46 1.65 -6.07
CA VAL A 136 21.33 1.15 -6.84
C VAL A 136 21.83 0.56 -8.16
N LYS A 137 21.21 -0.55 -8.57
CA LYS A 137 21.37 -1.09 -9.92
C LYS A 137 20.07 -0.90 -10.69
N VAL A 138 20.17 -0.25 -11.85
CA VAL A 138 19.04 0.01 -12.75
C VAL A 138 19.22 -0.82 -14.01
N THR A 139 18.23 -1.64 -14.35
CA THR A 139 18.20 -2.46 -15.57
C THR A 139 17.19 -1.85 -16.54
N VAL A 140 17.58 -1.76 -17.82
CA VAL A 140 16.72 -1.28 -18.91
C VAL A 140 16.24 -2.44 -19.80
N GLU A 141 15.27 -2.17 -20.66
CA GLU A 141 14.55 -3.17 -21.49
C GLU A 141 15.45 -4.06 -22.35
N ASP A 142 16.58 -3.53 -22.85
CA ASP A 142 17.55 -4.32 -23.64
C ASP A 142 18.58 -5.10 -22.79
N GLY A 143 18.38 -5.14 -21.47
CA GLY A 143 19.22 -5.87 -20.54
C GLY A 143 20.45 -5.12 -20.05
N ARG A 144 20.78 -3.94 -20.59
CA ARG A 144 21.88 -3.10 -20.08
C ARG A 144 21.61 -2.66 -18.65
N THR A 145 22.68 -2.47 -17.87
CA THR A 145 22.59 -2.11 -16.46
C THR A 145 23.45 -0.90 -16.12
N PHE A 146 22.93 -0.06 -15.23
CA PHE A 146 23.57 1.14 -14.71
C PHE A 146 23.71 1.02 -13.20
N VAL A 147 24.81 1.53 -12.65
CA VAL A 147 25.06 1.54 -11.21
C VAL A 147 25.34 2.98 -10.78
N ALA A 148 24.76 3.37 -9.64
CA ALA A 148 24.96 4.68 -9.03
C ALA A 148 24.80 4.56 -7.50
N ASP A 149 25.27 5.56 -6.76
CA ASP A 149 25.10 5.60 -5.29
C ASP A 149 23.64 5.84 -4.86
N ALA A 150 22.83 6.46 -5.73
CA ALA A 150 21.41 6.72 -5.49
C ALA A 150 20.61 6.81 -6.80
N ALA A 151 19.28 6.66 -6.73
CA ALA A 151 18.36 6.91 -7.84
C ALA A 151 17.18 7.79 -7.41
N VAL A 152 16.82 8.73 -8.27
CA VAL A 152 15.57 9.50 -8.18
C VAL A 152 14.60 8.97 -9.23
N VAL A 153 13.42 8.53 -8.80
CA VAL A 153 12.39 7.98 -9.68
C VAL A 153 11.32 9.03 -9.92
N ALA A 154 11.36 9.66 -11.09
CA ALA A 154 10.41 10.70 -11.50
C ALA A 154 9.46 10.22 -12.62
N VAL A 155 9.06 8.94 -12.59
CA VAL A 155 8.11 8.40 -13.59
C VAL A 155 6.67 8.77 -13.21
N PRO A 156 5.76 8.92 -14.19
CA PRO A 156 4.36 9.21 -13.90
C PRO A 156 3.72 8.15 -13.00
N LEU A 157 2.79 8.56 -12.12
CA LEU A 157 2.06 7.66 -11.22
C LEU A 157 1.40 6.49 -11.96
N GLY A 158 0.86 6.73 -13.17
CA GLY A 158 0.27 5.68 -14.01
C GLY A 158 1.26 4.56 -14.37
N VAL A 159 2.56 4.88 -14.52
CA VAL A 159 3.62 3.89 -14.78
C VAL A 159 3.88 3.03 -13.53
N LEU A 160 3.87 3.65 -12.34
CA LEU A 160 4.02 2.94 -11.07
C LEU A 160 2.82 2.00 -10.83
N LYS A 161 1.59 2.50 -11.02
CA LYS A 161 0.34 1.71 -10.91
C LYS A 161 0.31 0.54 -11.89
N ALA A 162 0.85 0.73 -13.10
CA ALA A 162 0.96 -0.31 -14.11
C ALA A 162 2.06 -1.37 -13.82
N LYS A 163 2.82 -1.21 -12.72
CA LYS A 163 3.88 -2.14 -12.27
C LYS A 163 4.88 -2.51 -13.38
N ARG A 164 5.20 -1.54 -14.24
CA ARG A 164 6.14 -1.73 -15.37
C ARG A 164 7.61 -1.71 -14.95
N ILE A 165 7.89 -1.23 -13.74
CA ILE A 165 9.22 -1.22 -13.13
C ILE A 165 9.16 -2.08 -11.89
N THR A 166 9.99 -3.12 -11.83
CA THR A 166 10.13 -3.97 -10.65
C THR A 166 11.12 -3.34 -9.67
N PHE A 167 10.74 -3.24 -8.40
CA PHE A 167 11.62 -2.80 -7.32
C PHE A 167 11.99 -4.00 -6.44
N GLU A 168 13.29 -4.20 -6.20
CA GLU A 168 13.79 -5.30 -5.37
C GLU A 168 14.59 -4.78 -4.18
N PRO A 169 13.95 -4.72 -2.99
CA PRO A 169 14.65 -4.45 -1.73
C PRO A 169 15.26 -5.75 -1.16
N SER A 170 16.48 -5.65 -0.65
CA SER A 170 17.15 -6.69 0.13
C SER A 170 18.11 -6.04 1.12
N TYR A 171 18.39 -6.70 2.24
CA TYR A 171 19.33 -6.19 3.24
C TYR A 171 20.07 -7.32 3.95
N PHE A 172 21.17 -6.97 4.61
CA PHE A 172 21.90 -7.86 5.49
C PHE A 172 21.64 -7.48 6.94
N LEU A 173 21.25 -8.45 7.75
CA LEU A 173 21.20 -8.35 9.19
C LEU A 173 22.50 -8.91 9.78
N ASN A 174 23.18 -8.11 10.61
CA ASN A 174 24.37 -8.54 11.33
C ASN A 174 23.99 -9.14 12.68
N LEU A 175 24.17 -10.45 12.82
CA LEU A 175 23.84 -11.18 14.05
C LEU A 175 25.00 -11.29 15.03
N HIS A 176 26.17 -10.72 14.73
CA HIS A 176 27.34 -10.80 15.61
C HIS A 176 27.07 -10.36 17.06
N LYS A 177 26.27 -9.29 17.24
CA LYS A 177 25.91 -8.82 18.58
C LYS A 177 25.01 -9.80 19.34
N ALA A 178 24.16 -10.54 18.64
CA ALA A 178 23.20 -11.46 19.24
C ALA A 178 23.80 -12.85 19.47
N THR A 179 24.68 -13.32 18.58
CA THR A 179 25.21 -14.68 18.61
C THR A 179 26.65 -14.75 19.13
N GLY A 180 27.40 -13.65 19.14
CA GLY A 180 28.84 -13.64 19.40
C GLY A 180 29.69 -14.19 18.25
N HIS A 181 29.07 -14.55 17.12
CA HIS A 181 29.73 -15.18 15.97
C HIS A 181 29.56 -14.31 14.71
N PRO A 182 30.51 -14.33 13.74
CA PRO A 182 30.42 -13.53 12.51
C PRO A 182 29.37 -14.09 11.53
N VAL A 183 28.09 -13.90 11.87
CA VAL A 183 26.94 -14.39 11.11
C VAL A 183 26.20 -13.21 10.49
N LEU A 184 26.02 -13.26 9.17
CA LEU A 184 25.17 -12.35 8.42
C LEU A 184 23.96 -13.10 7.88
N VAL A 185 22.78 -12.49 7.97
CA VAL A 185 21.55 -13.01 7.36
C VAL A 185 21.15 -12.10 6.23
N TYR A 186 21.04 -12.65 5.03
CA TYR A 186 20.53 -11.93 3.87
C TYR A 186 19.02 -12.09 3.78
N MET A 187 18.29 -10.98 3.69
CA MET A 187 16.83 -10.93 3.71
C MET A 187 16.31 -10.47 2.34
N PRO A 188 16.04 -11.39 1.39
CA PRO A 188 15.39 -11.06 0.13
C PRO A 188 13.88 -10.86 0.35
N ALA A 189 13.28 -9.91 -0.35
CA ALA A 189 11.85 -9.63 -0.28
C ALA A 189 11.19 -9.52 -1.66
N GLY A 190 9.87 -9.67 -1.70
CA GLY A 190 9.08 -9.53 -2.91
C GLY A 190 9.49 -10.51 -4.00
N ARG A 191 9.68 -10.03 -5.24
CA ARG A 191 9.97 -10.90 -6.38
C ARG A 191 11.33 -11.59 -6.26
N LEU A 192 12.30 -10.96 -5.63
CA LEU A 192 13.63 -11.53 -5.41
C LEU A 192 13.55 -12.80 -4.56
N ALA A 193 12.73 -12.82 -3.51
CA ALA A 193 12.52 -14.01 -2.69
C ALA A 193 11.95 -15.18 -3.54
N LEU A 194 10.93 -14.91 -4.36
CA LEU A 194 10.32 -15.91 -5.25
C LEU A 194 11.28 -16.45 -6.32
N ASP A 195 12.21 -15.64 -6.79
CA ASP A 195 13.19 -16.07 -7.79
C ASP A 195 14.37 -16.81 -7.14
N MET A 196 14.76 -16.45 -5.91
CA MET A 196 15.76 -17.18 -5.12
C MET A 196 15.27 -18.55 -4.68
N GLU A 197 13.96 -18.70 -4.40
CA GLU A 197 13.33 -19.99 -4.08
C GLU A 197 13.51 -21.05 -5.19
N LYS A 198 13.75 -20.63 -6.43
CA LYS A 198 13.96 -21.53 -7.59
C LYS A 198 15.44 -21.90 -7.78
N MET A 199 16.34 -21.31 -7.00
CA MET A 199 17.78 -21.53 -7.11
C MET A 199 18.22 -22.67 -6.21
N SER A 200 19.37 -23.28 -6.52
CA SER A 200 20.06 -24.13 -5.54
C SER A 200 20.60 -23.29 -4.38
N ASP A 201 20.80 -23.90 -3.22
CA ASP A 201 21.35 -23.23 -2.03
C ASP A 201 22.69 -22.56 -2.31
N GLU A 202 23.57 -23.21 -3.07
CA GLU A 202 24.87 -22.66 -3.49
C GLU A 202 24.69 -21.39 -4.34
N ALA A 203 23.78 -21.42 -5.32
CA ALA A 203 23.52 -20.27 -6.18
C ALA A 203 22.90 -19.11 -5.39
N ALA A 204 21.96 -19.39 -4.49
CA ALA A 204 21.36 -18.39 -3.61
C ALA A 204 22.39 -17.78 -2.64
N ALA A 205 23.24 -18.61 -2.03
CA ALA A 205 24.33 -18.17 -1.17
C ALA A 205 25.35 -17.32 -1.93
N ASN A 206 25.69 -17.70 -3.17
CA ASN A 206 26.59 -16.92 -4.02
C ASN A 206 25.97 -15.58 -4.43
N VAL A 207 24.66 -15.50 -4.70
CA VAL A 207 23.97 -14.22 -4.93
C VAL A 207 24.11 -13.31 -3.71
N ALA A 208 23.87 -13.83 -2.51
CA ALA A 208 24.06 -13.06 -1.27
C ALA A 208 25.54 -12.64 -1.10
N TYR A 209 26.49 -13.55 -1.27
CA TYR A 209 27.91 -13.24 -1.14
C TYR A 209 28.39 -12.19 -2.16
N MET A 210 27.95 -12.26 -3.42
CA MET A 210 28.28 -11.26 -4.44
C MET A 210 27.68 -9.88 -4.11
N GLN A 211 26.49 -9.85 -3.51
CA GLN A 211 25.94 -8.62 -2.96
C GLN A 211 26.82 -8.11 -1.83
N LEU A 212 27.21 -8.97 -0.87
CA LEU A 212 28.10 -8.63 0.24
C LEU A 212 29.44 -8.04 -0.22
N LYS A 213 30.08 -8.66 -1.23
CA LYS A 213 31.32 -8.13 -1.84
C LYS A 213 31.14 -6.78 -2.52
N THR A 214 29.93 -6.49 -3.01
CA THR A 214 29.64 -5.16 -3.52
C THR A 214 29.64 -4.14 -2.36
N ILE A 215 29.14 -4.51 -1.18
CA ILE A 215 29.12 -3.67 0.04
C ILE A 215 30.51 -3.50 0.66
N LEU A 216 31.19 -4.63 0.82
CA LEU A 216 32.45 -4.80 1.51
C LEU A 216 33.40 -5.55 0.56
N PRO A 217 34.18 -4.84 -0.26
CA PRO A 217 35.04 -5.45 -1.27
C PRO A 217 36.00 -6.52 -0.73
N ASP A 218 36.45 -6.33 0.51
CA ASP A 218 37.37 -7.23 1.22
C ASP A 218 36.67 -8.37 1.97
N ALA A 219 35.35 -8.56 1.78
CA ALA A 219 34.61 -9.63 2.43
C ALA A 219 35.14 -11.01 2.02
N CYS A 220 35.41 -11.85 3.02
CA CYS A 220 35.79 -13.24 2.81
C CYS A 220 34.61 -14.10 2.33
N GLU A 221 34.92 -15.22 1.69
CA GLU A 221 33.91 -16.22 1.32
C GLU A 221 33.22 -16.81 2.56
N PRO A 222 31.91 -17.10 2.48
CA PRO A 222 31.21 -17.74 3.59
C PRO A 222 31.76 -19.14 3.81
N ILE A 223 32.20 -19.41 5.04
CA ILE A 223 32.69 -20.76 5.44
C ILE A 223 31.53 -21.75 5.43
N GLN A 224 30.33 -21.30 5.78
CA GLN A 224 29.09 -22.06 5.79
C GLN A 224 27.91 -21.17 5.41
N TYR A 225 26.87 -21.78 4.83
CA TYR A 225 25.61 -21.12 4.54
C TYR A 225 24.43 -22.06 4.81
N LEU A 226 23.28 -21.46 5.10
CA LEU A 226 21.99 -22.13 5.23
C LEU A 226 20.97 -21.29 4.45
N VAL A 227 20.20 -21.95 3.59
CA VAL A 227 19.14 -21.30 2.79
C VAL A 227 17.80 -21.90 3.18
N SER A 228 16.83 -21.04 3.49
CA SER A 228 15.46 -21.47 3.81
C SER A 228 14.57 -21.38 2.58
N HIS A 229 13.76 -22.40 2.35
CA HIS A 229 12.78 -22.47 1.25
C HIS A 229 11.34 -22.54 1.80
N TRP A 230 10.94 -21.50 2.53
CA TRP A 230 9.63 -21.45 3.19
C TRP A 230 8.46 -21.43 2.21
N GLY A 231 8.65 -20.87 1.00
CA GLY A 231 7.61 -20.76 -0.02
C GLY A 231 7.25 -22.09 -0.69
N THR A 232 8.18 -23.05 -0.68
CA THR A 232 8.00 -24.38 -1.27
C THR A 232 7.94 -25.51 -0.25
N ASP A 233 8.22 -25.24 1.03
CA ASP A 233 7.95 -26.17 2.14
C ASP A 233 6.46 -26.52 2.18
N ILE A 234 6.14 -27.81 2.01
CA ILE A 234 4.75 -28.31 1.93
C ILE A 234 3.91 -28.02 3.18
N ASN A 235 4.54 -27.82 4.34
CA ASN A 235 3.86 -27.56 5.60
C ASN A 235 3.73 -26.06 5.90
N SER A 236 4.39 -25.18 5.13
CA SER A 236 4.39 -23.73 5.37
C SER A 236 3.85 -22.92 4.18
N LEU A 237 4.28 -23.23 2.95
CA LEU A 237 3.87 -22.58 1.69
C LEU A 237 3.97 -21.05 1.70
N GLY A 238 4.88 -20.51 2.52
CA GLY A 238 5.00 -19.08 2.81
C GLY A 238 5.66 -18.85 4.16
N SER A 239 5.94 -17.57 4.47
CA SER A 239 6.57 -17.19 5.73
C SER A 239 5.55 -16.88 6.82
N TYR A 240 4.67 -15.90 6.58
CA TYR A 240 3.64 -15.46 7.52
C TYR A 240 2.53 -14.70 6.80
N SER A 241 1.35 -14.64 7.42
CA SER A 241 0.18 -13.94 6.88
C SER A 241 0.32 -12.41 6.92
N PHE A 242 -0.43 -11.75 6.03
CA PHE A 242 -0.59 -10.30 5.99
C PHE A 242 -1.95 -9.94 5.37
N ASP A 243 -2.42 -8.72 5.63
CA ASP A 243 -3.68 -8.24 5.09
C ASP A 243 -3.57 -7.83 3.62
N THR A 244 -4.42 -8.43 2.80
CA THR A 244 -4.53 -8.08 1.37
C THR A 244 -5.55 -6.97 1.15
N VAL A 245 -5.41 -6.24 0.03
CA VAL A 245 -6.39 -5.22 -0.37
C VAL A 245 -7.75 -5.88 -0.56
N GLY A 246 -8.79 -5.32 0.06
CA GLY A 246 -10.16 -5.84 -0.01
C GLY A 246 -10.47 -6.98 0.96
N LYS A 247 -9.60 -7.24 1.95
CA LYS A 247 -9.86 -8.20 3.03
C LYS A 247 -11.22 -7.91 3.71
N PRO A 248 -12.09 -8.92 3.88
CA PRO A 248 -13.31 -8.78 4.67
C PRO A 248 -13.00 -8.37 6.12
N HIS A 249 -13.85 -7.52 6.69
CA HIS A 249 -13.72 -7.08 8.09
C HIS A 249 -13.82 -8.25 9.07
N ASP A 250 -14.66 -9.24 8.77
CA ASP A 250 -14.95 -10.41 9.62
C ASP A 250 -14.01 -11.61 9.39
N LEU A 251 -12.96 -11.48 8.57
CA LEU A 251 -12.10 -12.61 8.16
C LEU A 251 -11.52 -13.38 9.36
N TYR A 252 -10.95 -12.67 10.33
CA TYR A 252 -10.30 -13.30 11.49
C TYR A 252 -11.31 -13.98 12.42
N GLU A 253 -12.51 -13.42 12.56
CA GLU A 253 -13.60 -14.05 13.30
C GLU A 253 -14.00 -15.36 12.62
N ARG A 254 -14.23 -15.33 11.30
CA ARG A 254 -14.60 -16.50 10.52
C ARG A 254 -13.55 -17.61 10.53
N LEU A 255 -12.26 -17.25 10.48
CA LEU A 255 -11.16 -18.22 10.55
C LEU A 255 -11.05 -18.90 11.92
N ARG A 256 -11.51 -18.25 13.00
CA ARG A 256 -11.50 -18.82 14.35
C ARG A 256 -12.69 -19.74 14.62
N LEU A 257 -13.80 -19.56 13.91
CA LEU A 257 -15.03 -20.30 14.18
C LEU A 257 -14.79 -21.82 14.08
N PRO A 258 -15.11 -22.59 15.14
CA PRO A 258 -14.95 -24.04 15.10
C PRO A 258 -15.99 -24.69 14.19
N VAL A 259 -15.59 -25.80 13.57
CA VAL A 259 -16.48 -26.63 12.74
C VAL A 259 -16.67 -27.97 13.43
N GLY A 260 -17.78 -28.12 14.14
CA GLY A 260 -18.08 -29.34 14.91
C GLY A 260 -17.13 -29.51 16.10
N ASN A 261 -16.17 -30.42 15.96
CA ASN A 261 -15.12 -30.72 16.93
C ASN A 261 -13.72 -30.34 16.42
N ILE A 262 -13.65 -29.50 15.38
CA ILE A 262 -12.41 -28.98 14.79
C ILE A 262 -12.29 -27.51 15.19
N PHE A 263 -11.14 -27.14 15.76
CA PHE A 263 -10.82 -25.80 16.23
C PHE A 263 -9.62 -25.27 15.47
N PHE A 264 -9.61 -23.97 15.18
CA PHE A 264 -8.58 -23.32 14.38
C PHE A 264 -7.79 -22.33 15.24
N SER A 265 -6.45 -22.42 15.15
CA SER A 265 -5.53 -21.51 15.82
C SER A 265 -4.30 -21.28 14.94
N GLY A 266 -3.45 -20.33 15.33
CA GLY A 266 -2.26 -19.94 14.57
C GLY A 266 -2.16 -18.43 14.39
N GLU A 267 -1.06 -17.98 13.81
CA GLU A 267 -0.81 -16.54 13.60
C GLU A 267 -1.90 -15.89 12.73
N ALA A 268 -2.36 -16.62 11.71
CA ALA A 268 -3.36 -16.13 10.76
C ALA A 268 -4.77 -15.99 11.35
N THR A 269 -4.99 -16.46 12.58
CA THR A 269 -6.26 -16.28 13.31
C THR A 269 -6.17 -15.16 14.37
N SER A 270 -5.01 -14.52 14.50
CA SER A 270 -4.77 -13.41 15.42
C SER A 270 -5.01 -12.07 14.74
N GLU A 271 -6.14 -11.44 15.04
CA GLU A 271 -6.45 -10.10 14.56
C GLU A 271 -5.50 -9.02 15.10
N LYS A 272 -5.07 -9.17 16.37
CA LYS A 272 -4.21 -8.17 17.04
C LYS A 272 -2.74 -8.33 16.69
N TYR A 273 -2.29 -9.55 16.43
CA TYR A 273 -0.87 -9.88 16.26
C TYR A 273 -0.62 -10.85 15.10
N PRO A 274 -1.10 -10.56 13.87
CA PRO A 274 -0.87 -11.43 12.72
C PRO A 274 0.62 -11.53 12.37
N GLY A 275 1.04 -12.68 11.86
CA GLY A 275 2.41 -12.96 11.44
C GLY A 275 3.43 -13.13 12.58
N THR A 276 2.96 -13.29 13.82
CA THR A 276 3.84 -13.36 14.99
C THR A 276 3.70 -14.67 15.78
N VAL A 277 4.79 -15.07 16.43
CA VAL A 277 4.82 -16.22 17.33
C VAL A 277 3.88 -16.05 18.53
N HIS A 278 3.85 -14.86 19.14
CA HIS A 278 2.97 -14.59 20.28
C HIS A 278 1.49 -14.52 19.88
N GLY A 279 1.18 -14.09 18.66
CA GLY A 279 -0.15 -14.20 18.07
C GLY A 279 -0.60 -15.65 17.96
N ALA A 280 0.24 -16.52 17.38
CA ALA A 280 -0.04 -17.95 17.28
C ALA A 280 -0.24 -18.62 18.65
N PHE A 281 0.62 -18.29 19.62
CA PHE A 281 0.50 -18.81 20.98
C PHE A 281 -0.82 -18.40 21.64
N SER A 282 -1.16 -17.11 21.55
CA SER A 282 -2.38 -16.58 22.16
C SER A 282 -3.64 -17.21 21.57
N THR A 283 -3.71 -17.39 20.26
CA THR A 283 -4.88 -18.01 19.62
C THR A 283 -4.95 -19.52 19.88
N GLY A 284 -3.80 -20.18 20.09
CA GLY A 284 -3.74 -21.56 20.54
C GLY A 284 -4.37 -21.77 21.92
N LEU A 285 -4.07 -20.90 22.89
CA LEU A 285 -4.70 -20.94 24.22
C LEU A 285 -6.21 -20.73 24.15
N MET A 286 -6.68 -19.81 23.30
CA MET A 286 -8.11 -19.56 23.11
C MET A 286 -8.81 -20.80 22.54
N ALA A 287 -8.28 -21.39 21.47
CA ALA A 287 -8.85 -22.59 20.86
C ALA A 287 -8.86 -23.80 21.82
N ALA A 288 -7.83 -23.93 22.66
CA ALA A 288 -7.76 -24.98 23.68
C ALA A 288 -8.87 -24.83 24.73
N GLU A 289 -9.14 -23.60 25.18
CA GLU A 289 -10.18 -23.34 26.18
C GLU A 289 -11.60 -23.53 25.60
N GLU A 290 -11.82 -23.13 24.36
CA GLU A 290 -13.08 -23.40 23.64
C GLU A 290 -13.30 -24.91 23.46
N CYS A 291 -12.25 -25.63 23.11
CA CYS A 291 -12.27 -27.09 23.01
C CYS A 291 -12.62 -27.74 24.35
N ARG A 292 -11.94 -27.33 25.43
CA ARG A 292 -12.19 -27.81 26.79
C ARG A 292 -13.66 -27.60 27.19
N THR A 293 -14.17 -26.38 26.97
CA THR A 293 -15.56 -26.02 27.29
C THR A 293 -16.55 -26.91 26.54
N ARG A 294 -16.36 -27.09 25.22
CA ARG A 294 -17.27 -27.89 24.38
C ARG A 294 -17.24 -29.38 24.71
N VAL A 295 -16.10 -29.91 25.13
CA VAL A 295 -15.97 -31.30 25.60
C VAL A 295 -16.71 -31.49 26.93
N LEU A 296 -16.55 -30.56 27.87
CA LEU A 296 -17.23 -30.61 29.17
C LEU A 296 -18.76 -30.47 29.02
N GLU A 297 -19.24 -29.57 28.16
CA GLU A 297 -20.67 -29.44 27.87
C GLU A 297 -21.28 -30.72 27.29
N ARG A 298 -20.53 -31.46 26.47
CA ARG A 298 -21.02 -32.65 25.78
C ARG A 298 -21.03 -33.90 26.65
N TYR A 299 -20.06 -34.04 27.55
CA TYR A 299 -19.84 -35.27 28.31
C TYR A 299 -19.97 -35.11 29.83
N GLY A 300 -20.22 -33.90 30.34
CA GLY A 300 -20.24 -33.59 31.77
C GLY A 300 -18.84 -33.40 32.35
N GLU A 301 -18.71 -33.40 33.69
CA GLU A 301 -17.41 -33.49 34.35
C GLU A 301 -16.77 -34.84 34.01
N LEU A 302 -15.84 -34.82 33.06
CA LEU A 302 -14.90 -35.92 32.86
C LEU A 302 -13.91 -35.87 34.02
N ASP A 303 -13.60 -37.03 34.62
CA ASP A 303 -12.41 -37.21 35.45
C ASP A 303 -11.19 -36.91 34.57
N LEU A 304 -10.84 -35.62 34.50
CA LEU A 304 -9.63 -35.16 33.87
C LEU A 304 -8.50 -35.83 34.61
N TYR A 305 -7.77 -36.70 33.89
CA TYR A 305 -6.48 -37.22 34.34
C TYR A 305 -5.69 -36.04 34.89
N HIS A 306 -5.55 -35.97 36.22
CA HIS A 306 -4.68 -35.01 36.84
C HIS A 306 -3.27 -35.40 36.41
N PRO A 307 -2.56 -34.59 35.62
CA PRO A 307 -1.12 -34.78 35.51
C PRO A 307 -0.62 -34.71 36.94
N VAL A 308 0.22 -35.67 37.35
CA VAL A 308 0.88 -35.63 38.66
C VAL A 308 1.45 -34.22 38.82
N MET A 309 0.87 -33.46 39.74
CA MET A 309 1.25 -32.10 40.08
C MET A 309 2.65 -32.15 40.67
N GLY A 310 3.65 -32.15 39.80
CA GLY A 310 4.99 -31.68 40.13
C GLY A 310 4.93 -30.16 40.16
N GLU A 311 4.63 -29.63 41.34
CA GLU A 311 4.74 -28.25 41.80
C GLU A 311 4.03 -27.16 40.96
N GLU A 312 3.33 -26.30 41.70
CA GLU A 312 2.64 -25.08 41.30
C GLU A 312 3.02 -24.46 39.95
N SER A 313 1.97 -24.01 39.26
CA SER A 313 1.98 -23.06 38.16
C SER A 313 2.84 -21.83 38.46
N ALA A 314 4.15 -21.94 38.33
CA ALA A 314 4.96 -20.85 37.86
C ALA A 314 4.46 -20.55 36.44
N SER A 315 4.12 -19.30 36.17
CA SER A 315 3.98 -18.80 34.79
C SER A 315 5.07 -19.45 33.95
N VAL A 316 4.70 -20.30 32.99
CA VAL A 316 5.68 -20.83 32.03
C VAL A 316 6.05 -19.66 31.13
N SER A 317 6.88 -18.76 31.66
CA SER A 317 7.65 -17.85 30.85
C SER A 317 8.76 -18.71 30.28
N ALA A 318 8.54 -19.26 29.08
CA ALA A 318 9.68 -19.57 28.24
C ALA A 318 10.36 -18.22 27.99
N PRO A 319 11.61 -17.99 28.44
CA PRO A 319 12.31 -16.77 28.09
C PRO A 319 12.54 -16.82 26.57
N LEU A 320 11.63 -16.18 25.82
CA LEU A 320 11.95 -15.73 24.48
C LEU A 320 13.05 -14.69 24.68
N LEU A 321 14.29 -15.12 24.48
CA LEU A 321 15.47 -14.27 24.47
C LEU A 321 15.39 -13.43 23.19
N ILE A 322 14.45 -12.48 23.18
CA ILE A 322 14.40 -11.42 22.19
C ILE A 322 15.54 -10.50 22.58
N SER A 323 16.70 -10.71 21.97
CA SER A 323 17.81 -9.78 22.00
C SER A 323 17.29 -8.44 21.48
N ARG A 324 16.85 -7.56 22.40
CA ARG A 324 16.70 -6.13 22.12
C ARG A 324 18.11 -5.56 22.09
N VAL A 325 18.63 -5.37 20.89
CA VAL A 325 19.77 -4.51 20.57
C VAL A 325 19.26 -3.41 19.66
#